data_AF-A0A8H4S200-F1
#
_entry.id   AF-A0A8H4S200-F1
#
_cell.length_a   1.000
_cell.length_b   1.000
_cell.length_c   1.000
_cell.angle_alpha   90.00
_cell.angle_beta   90.00
_cell.angle_gamma   90.00
#
_symmetry.space_group_name_H-M   'P 1'
#
loop_
_entity.id
_entity.type
_entity.pdbx_description
1 polymer ?
#
loop_
_entity_poly.entity_id
_entity_poly.type
_entity_poly.pdbx_seq_one_letter_code
_entity_poly.pdbx_strand_id
1 'polypeptide(L)'
;MTGQTIPCFDQLGVKPDFSPNQPGLFRDFDQITLYRVQKEELERDMARFRPGSYKFQYEDITFDMAAHNRLLEQTKDEVAAFKSRQATAQVKMLALEKESMDRWMAEKAQNKIPVNEISLLRQDGDIVSSTQVVTILEAMKMEVAVSYNGDRKDGIDLNFRVGKVLVQTGDTIRAGDTLVFLRNI
;
A
#
# COMPACT_ATOMS: atom_id res chain seq x y z
N MET A 1 4.40 -4.90 -4.72
CA MET A 1 3.93 -3.80 -5.58
C MET A 1 5.02 -3.55 -6.63
N THR A 2 4.70 -3.56 -7.93
CA THR A 2 5.69 -3.59 -9.03
C THR A 2 5.87 -2.26 -9.78
N GLY A 3 5.00 -1.27 -9.53
CA GLY A 3 5.06 0.06 -10.14
C GLY A 3 3.81 0.88 -9.86
N GLN A 4 3.77 2.10 -10.41
CA GLN A 4 2.64 3.03 -10.31
C GLN A 4 2.41 3.72 -11.67
N THR A 5 1.16 4.00 -12.02
CA THR A 5 0.73 4.67 -13.25
C THR A 5 -0.18 5.85 -12.95
N ILE A 6 -0.53 6.64 -13.98
CA ILE A 6 -1.58 7.66 -13.89
C ILE A 6 -2.93 6.99 -13.63
N PRO A 7 -3.77 7.54 -12.73
CA PRO A 7 -5.11 7.01 -12.50
C PRO A 7 -5.93 7.01 -13.80
N CYS A 8 -6.56 5.88 -14.11
CA CYS A 8 -7.41 5.70 -15.29
C CYS A 8 -8.91 5.75 -14.91
N PHE A 9 -9.22 6.46 -13.82
CA PHE A 9 -10.55 6.61 -13.26
C PHE A 9 -10.75 8.03 -12.74
N ASP A 10 -11.87 8.64 -13.08
CA ASP A 10 -12.33 9.91 -12.54
C ASP A 10 -13.68 9.73 -11.85
N GLN A 11 -13.70 9.90 -10.54
CA GLN A 11 -14.88 9.61 -9.70
C GLN A 11 -16.13 10.39 -10.14
N LEU A 12 -15.96 11.62 -10.61
CA LEU A 12 -17.06 12.48 -11.05
C LEU A 12 -17.30 12.41 -12.57
N GLY A 13 -16.38 11.80 -13.33
CA GLY A 13 -16.42 11.75 -14.78
C GLY A 13 -16.47 13.12 -15.46
N VAL A 14 -15.80 14.12 -14.88
CA VAL A 14 -15.79 15.52 -15.36
C VAL A 14 -14.52 15.87 -16.13
N LYS A 15 -13.46 15.10 -15.95
CA LYS A 15 -12.20 15.27 -16.68
C LYS A 15 -12.39 14.92 -18.16
N PRO A 16 -11.55 15.48 -19.05
CA PRO A 16 -11.52 15.04 -20.45
C PRO A 16 -11.35 13.53 -20.56
N ASP A 17 -11.97 12.93 -21.56
CA ASP A 17 -12.00 11.47 -21.82
C ASP A 17 -12.86 10.63 -20.85
N PHE A 18 -13.44 11.26 -19.82
CA PHE A 18 -14.39 10.62 -18.90
C PHE A 18 -15.81 11.16 -19.08
N SER A 19 -16.80 10.42 -18.58
CA SER A 19 -18.17 10.92 -18.47
C SER A 19 -18.84 10.46 -17.17
N PRO A 20 -19.88 11.13 -16.68
CA PRO A 20 -20.58 10.70 -15.46
C PRO A 20 -21.15 9.26 -15.54
N ASN A 21 -21.46 8.80 -16.76
CA ASN A 21 -21.93 7.43 -17.01
C ASN A 21 -20.79 6.44 -17.29
N GLN A 22 -19.57 6.94 -17.53
CA GLN A 22 -18.36 6.14 -17.77
C GLN A 22 -17.16 6.81 -17.05
N PRO A 23 -17.05 6.65 -15.72
CA PRO A 23 -15.97 7.23 -14.92
C PRO A 23 -14.62 6.51 -15.08
N GLY A 24 -14.61 5.31 -15.67
CA GLY A 24 -13.39 4.60 -16.04
C GLY A 24 -13.01 4.87 -17.50
N LEU A 25 -11.70 4.96 -17.75
CA LEU A 25 -11.17 5.20 -19.10
C LEU A 25 -11.36 3.99 -20.02
N PHE A 26 -11.12 2.79 -19.50
CA PHE A 26 -11.08 1.57 -20.29
C PHE A 26 -12.47 1.02 -20.63
N ARG A 27 -12.57 0.44 -21.82
CA ARG A 27 -13.69 -0.35 -22.31
C ARG A 27 -13.25 -1.81 -22.47
N ASP A 28 -14.24 -2.68 -22.65
CA ASP A 28 -13.97 -4.08 -22.94
C ASP A 28 -13.13 -4.20 -24.22
N PHE A 29 -12.15 -5.10 -24.20
CA PHE A 29 -11.19 -5.36 -25.28
C PHE A 29 -10.14 -4.27 -25.55
N ASP A 30 -10.06 -3.24 -24.71
CA ASP A 30 -8.96 -2.28 -24.77
C ASP A 30 -7.61 -2.96 -24.49
N GLN A 31 -6.57 -2.52 -25.20
CA GLN A 31 -5.20 -3.00 -25.03
C GLN A 31 -4.37 -1.94 -24.31
N ILE A 32 -3.72 -2.35 -23.22
CA ILE A 32 -2.90 -1.46 -22.39
C ILE A 32 -1.43 -1.76 -22.66
N THR A 33 -0.70 -0.76 -23.14
CA THR A 33 0.76 -0.82 -23.28
C THR A 33 1.39 0.08 -22.22
N LEU A 34 2.24 -0.52 -21.39
CA LEU A 34 3.02 0.22 -20.38
C LEU A 34 4.42 0.51 -20.94
N TYR A 35 4.88 1.74 -20.76
CA TYR A 35 6.26 2.13 -21.00
C TYR A 35 6.87 2.67 -19.72
N ARG A 36 8.18 2.52 -19.60
CA ARG A 36 8.90 2.94 -18.40
C ARG A 36 9.21 4.44 -18.49
N VAL A 37 8.86 5.15 -17.43
CA VAL A 37 9.23 6.56 -17.23
C VAL A 37 10.04 6.73 -15.94
N GLN A 38 10.67 7.89 -15.78
CA GLN A 38 11.28 8.28 -14.51
C GLN A 38 10.23 8.82 -13.55
N LYS A 39 10.55 8.83 -12.26
CA LYS A 39 9.64 9.26 -11.20
C LYS A 39 9.16 10.71 -11.41
N GLU A 40 10.06 11.60 -11.79
CA GLU A 40 9.79 13.03 -11.97
C GLU A 40 8.82 13.27 -13.14
N GLU A 41 8.85 12.41 -14.15
CA GLU A 41 7.93 12.46 -15.26
C GLU A 41 6.53 12.01 -14.84
N LEU A 42 6.43 10.89 -14.13
CA LEU A 42 5.16 10.42 -13.56
C LEU A 42 4.53 11.48 -12.63
N GLU A 43 5.33 12.15 -11.80
CA GLU A 43 4.85 13.21 -10.91
C GLU A 43 4.33 14.43 -11.69
N ARG A 44 5.02 14.84 -12.77
CA ARG A 44 4.55 15.91 -13.66
C ARG A 44 3.22 15.55 -14.32
N ASP A 45 3.08 14.33 -14.80
CA ASP A 45 1.86 13.86 -15.45
C ASP A 45 0.71 13.69 -14.46
N MET A 46 0.99 13.23 -13.23
CA MET A 46 0.00 13.25 -12.14
C MET A 46 -0.45 14.66 -11.80
N ALA A 47 0.48 15.63 -11.76
CA ALA A 47 0.15 17.03 -11.52
C ALA A 47 -0.73 17.62 -12.65
N ARG A 48 -0.60 17.13 -13.90
CA ARG A 48 -1.48 17.49 -15.02
C ARG A 48 -2.83 16.78 -14.97
N PHE A 49 -2.89 15.54 -14.47
CA PHE A 49 -4.12 14.75 -14.36
C PHE A 49 -5.08 15.33 -13.31
N ARG A 50 -4.55 15.81 -12.18
CA ARG A 50 -5.35 16.43 -11.09
C ARG A 50 -6.29 17.55 -11.57
N PRO A 51 -5.85 18.56 -12.33
CA PRO A 51 -6.73 19.58 -12.91
C PRO A 51 -7.43 19.13 -14.21
N GLY A 52 -7.17 17.92 -14.73
CA GLY A 52 -7.76 17.42 -15.98
C GLY A 52 -7.06 17.91 -17.25
N SER A 53 -5.81 18.36 -17.15
CA SER A 53 -5.00 18.82 -18.30
C SER A 53 -4.12 17.74 -18.93
N TYR A 54 -4.06 16.55 -18.32
CA TYR A 54 -3.36 15.40 -18.86
C TYR A 54 -4.14 14.82 -20.05
N LYS A 55 -3.43 14.45 -21.11
CA LYS A 55 -4.01 13.84 -22.30
C LYS A 55 -3.56 12.39 -22.40
N PHE A 56 -4.52 11.48 -22.41
CA PHE A 56 -4.22 10.07 -22.66
C PHE A 56 -3.81 9.89 -24.13
N GLN A 57 -2.91 8.94 -24.35
CA GLN A 57 -2.51 8.51 -25.68
C GLN A 57 -3.18 7.18 -25.95
N TYR A 58 -4.05 7.15 -26.95
CA TYR A 58 -4.71 5.95 -27.43
C TYR A 58 -5.00 6.09 -28.92
N GLU A 59 -5.19 4.95 -29.56
CA GLU A 59 -5.50 4.84 -30.98
C GLU A 59 -6.74 3.94 -31.12
N ASP A 60 -7.68 4.34 -31.97
CA ASP A 60 -8.83 3.51 -32.28
C ASP A 60 -8.39 2.36 -33.21
N ILE A 61 -8.46 1.13 -32.70
CA ILE A 61 -8.07 -0.07 -33.43
C ILE A 61 -9.20 -1.11 -33.41
N THR A 62 -9.20 -1.98 -34.41
CA THR A 62 -10.12 -3.14 -34.45
C THR A 62 -9.37 -4.39 -34.04
N PHE A 63 -9.87 -5.10 -33.02
CA PHE A 63 -9.31 -6.37 -32.62
C PHE A 63 -9.72 -7.48 -33.60
N ASP A 64 -8.75 -8.00 -34.37
CA ASP A 64 -8.97 -9.14 -35.28
C ASP A 64 -8.77 -10.48 -34.55
N MET A 65 -9.87 -11.13 -34.22
CA MET A 65 -9.89 -12.48 -33.62
C MET A 65 -9.16 -13.52 -34.47
N ALA A 66 -9.23 -13.44 -35.80
CA ALA A 66 -8.56 -14.38 -36.69
C ALA A 66 -7.04 -14.17 -36.64
N ALA A 67 -6.57 -12.93 -36.58
CA ALA A 67 -5.15 -12.62 -36.36
C ALA A 67 -4.66 -13.13 -35.00
N HIS A 68 -5.46 -12.93 -33.94
CA HIS A 68 -5.14 -13.45 -32.61
C HIS A 68 -5.01 -14.98 -32.60
N ASN A 69 -5.95 -15.70 -33.22
CA ASN A 69 -5.89 -17.17 -33.29
C ASN A 69 -4.68 -17.67 -34.09
N ARG A 70 -4.27 -16.96 -35.16
CA ARG A 70 -3.03 -17.27 -35.89
C ARG A 70 -1.80 -17.10 -35.00
N LEU A 71 -1.73 -16.04 -34.20
CA LEU A 71 -0.64 -15.81 -33.25
C LEU A 71 -0.56 -16.93 -32.19
N LEU A 72 -1.72 -17.39 -31.68
CA LEU A 72 -1.77 -18.50 -30.71
C LEU A 72 -1.20 -19.80 -31.29
N GLU A 73 -1.52 -20.14 -32.53
CA GLU A 73 -0.97 -21.36 -33.16
C GLU A 73 0.53 -21.21 -33.44
N GLN A 74 0.97 -20.03 -33.90
CA GLN A 74 2.40 -19.76 -34.19
C GLN A 74 3.29 -19.81 -32.95
N THR A 75 2.76 -19.43 -31.78
CA THR A 75 3.53 -19.35 -30.52
C THR A 75 3.32 -20.54 -29.58
N LYS A 76 2.54 -21.54 -30.01
CA LYS A 76 2.12 -22.67 -29.18
C LYS A 76 3.25 -23.41 -28.48
N ASP A 77 4.30 -23.76 -29.24
CA ASP A 77 5.43 -24.53 -28.71
C ASP A 77 6.30 -23.69 -27.76
N GLU A 78 6.48 -22.39 -28.07
CA GLU A 78 7.18 -21.45 -27.21
C GLU A 78 6.48 -21.30 -25.86
N VAL A 79 5.15 -21.09 -25.89
CA VAL A 79 4.32 -20.97 -24.69
C VAL A 79 4.34 -22.27 -23.89
N ALA A 80 4.29 -23.43 -24.54
CA ALA A 80 4.38 -24.72 -23.87
C ALA A 80 5.73 -24.89 -23.13
N ALA A 81 6.84 -24.55 -23.79
CA ALA A 81 8.17 -24.60 -23.18
C ALA A 81 8.29 -23.62 -21.99
N PHE A 82 7.73 -22.42 -22.11
CA PHE A 82 7.70 -21.45 -21.02
C PHE A 82 6.88 -21.93 -19.82
N LYS A 83 5.66 -22.46 -20.07
CA LYS A 83 4.77 -23.00 -19.02
C LYS A 83 5.41 -24.17 -18.27
N SER A 84 6.14 -25.03 -18.97
CA SER A 84 6.88 -26.13 -18.33
C SER A 84 7.91 -25.60 -17.31
N ARG A 85 8.74 -24.61 -17.70
CA ARG A 85 9.70 -23.97 -16.79
C ARG A 85 9.02 -23.25 -15.63
N GLN A 86 7.90 -22.56 -15.89
CA GLN A 86 7.11 -21.89 -14.87
C GLN A 86 6.59 -22.89 -13.83
N ALA A 87 6.06 -24.05 -14.25
CA ALA A 87 5.56 -25.07 -13.33
C ALA A 87 6.66 -25.60 -12.40
N THR A 88 7.86 -25.86 -12.91
CA THR A 88 9.00 -26.27 -12.08
C THR A 88 9.40 -25.17 -11.07
N ALA A 89 9.46 -23.92 -11.51
CA ALA A 89 9.76 -22.80 -10.62
C ALA A 89 8.68 -22.60 -9.54
N GLN A 90 7.40 -22.77 -9.90
CA GLN A 90 6.27 -22.64 -8.99
C GLN A 90 6.33 -23.67 -7.85
N VAL A 91 6.64 -24.93 -8.15
CA VAL A 91 6.79 -25.98 -7.14
C VAL A 91 7.89 -25.62 -6.13
N LYS A 92 9.03 -25.10 -6.63
CA LYS A 92 10.13 -24.66 -5.76
C LYS A 92 9.73 -23.47 -4.90
N MET A 93 9.05 -22.48 -5.47
CA MET A 93 8.58 -21.29 -4.74
C MET A 93 7.59 -21.66 -3.64
N LEU A 94 6.62 -22.53 -3.92
CA LEU A 94 5.63 -22.98 -2.92
C LEU A 94 6.29 -23.70 -1.74
N ALA A 95 7.33 -24.52 -1.99
CA ALA A 95 8.07 -25.17 -0.92
C ALA A 95 8.79 -24.17 -0.02
N LEU A 96 9.46 -23.16 -0.61
CA LEU A 96 10.15 -22.10 0.13
C LEU A 96 9.18 -21.20 0.90
N GLU A 97 8.03 -20.87 0.31
CA GLU A 97 7.00 -20.07 0.97
C GLU A 97 6.43 -20.81 2.18
N LYS A 98 6.15 -22.11 2.05
CA LYS A 98 5.70 -22.93 3.17
C LYS A 98 6.74 -22.97 4.29
N GLU A 99 8.01 -23.23 3.97
CA GLU A 99 9.09 -23.24 4.96
C GLU A 99 9.26 -21.87 5.64
N SER A 100 9.17 -20.78 4.87
CA SER A 100 9.21 -19.42 5.42
C SER A 100 8.04 -19.13 6.35
N MET A 101 6.84 -19.58 5.99
CA MET A 101 5.64 -19.41 6.80
C MET A 101 5.71 -20.24 8.09
N ASP A 102 6.15 -21.50 7.99
CA ASP A 102 6.30 -22.39 9.14
C ASP A 102 7.34 -21.83 10.13
N ARG A 103 8.46 -21.27 9.63
CA ARG A 103 9.45 -20.56 10.47
C ARG A 103 8.86 -19.34 11.14
N TRP A 104 8.15 -18.49 10.41
CA TRP A 104 7.51 -17.29 10.97
C TRP A 104 6.46 -17.65 12.03
N MET A 105 5.66 -18.68 11.80
CA MET A 105 4.68 -19.18 12.76
C MET A 105 5.35 -19.73 14.03
N ALA A 106 6.47 -20.44 13.89
CA ALA A 106 7.25 -20.93 15.02
C ALA A 106 7.87 -19.78 15.83
N GLU A 107 8.46 -18.78 15.16
CA GLU A 107 8.99 -17.57 15.81
C GLU A 107 7.90 -16.80 16.56
N LYS A 108 6.72 -16.63 15.95
CA LYS A 108 5.55 -16.01 16.58
C LYS A 108 5.06 -16.79 17.81
N ALA A 109 5.12 -18.11 17.78
CA ALA A 109 4.72 -18.95 18.91
C ALA A 109 5.74 -18.92 20.06
N GLN A 110 7.03 -18.76 19.74
CA GLN A 110 8.13 -18.79 20.71
C GLN A 110 8.39 -17.43 21.36
N ASN A 111 8.22 -16.32 20.62
CA ASN A 111 8.40 -14.97 21.14
C ASN A 111 7.13 -14.44 21.83
N LYS A 112 6.99 -14.75 23.13
CA LYS A 112 6.25 -13.90 24.08
C LYS A 112 7.24 -12.94 24.78
N ILE A 113 7.46 -11.75 24.18
CA ILE A 113 8.08 -10.52 24.77
C ILE A 113 9.64 -10.51 24.85
N PRO A 114 10.37 -9.37 24.73
CA PRO A 114 10.12 -8.06 24.10
C PRO A 114 11.11 -7.76 22.93
N VAL A 115 10.65 -7.03 21.91
CA VAL A 115 11.52 -6.53 20.81
C VAL A 115 12.07 -5.14 21.14
N ASN A 116 13.40 -5.04 21.19
CA ASN A 116 14.12 -3.80 20.95
C ASN A 116 14.21 -3.61 19.43
N GLU A 117 13.99 -2.38 18.97
CA GLU A 117 13.88 -1.93 17.57
C GLU A 117 12.47 -1.97 16.97
N ILE A 118 11.73 -0.90 17.25
CA ILE A 118 10.56 -0.49 16.48
C ILE A 118 10.71 1.00 16.21
N SER A 119 10.53 1.37 14.95
CA SER A 119 10.24 2.72 14.50
C SER A 119 8.86 3.17 15.01
N LEU A 120 8.76 3.37 16.33
CA LEU A 120 8.02 4.52 16.82
C LEU A 120 8.69 5.75 16.21
N LEU A 121 7.93 6.82 15.97
CA LEU A 121 8.47 8.16 15.73
C LEU A 121 9.26 8.59 16.98
N ARG A 122 10.46 8.02 17.14
CA ARG A 122 11.31 8.16 18.30
C ARG A 122 12.43 9.11 17.89
N GLN A 123 12.23 10.40 18.10
CA GLN A 123 13.35 11.20 18.56
C GLN A 123 13.43 10.94 20.07
N ASP A 124 14.49 10.24 20.46
CA ASP A 124 14.73 9.89 21.85
C ASP A 124 14.85 11.19 22.67
N GLY A 125 13.82 11.51 23.47
CA GLY A 125 13.77 12.75 24.25
C GLY A 125 12.52 13.61 24.07
N ASP A 126 11.61 13.26 23.16
CA ASP A 126 10.52 14.16 22.82
C ASP A 126 9.53 14.42 23.95
N ILE A 127 9.41 15.72 24.24
CA ILE A 127 8.33 16.32 25.01
C ILE A 127 7.07 16.19 24.15
N VAL A 128 6.10 15.43 24.63
CA VAL A 128 4.76 15.31 24.09
C VAL A 128 3.93 16.48 24.61
N SER A 129 3.56 17.38 23.71
CA SER A 129 2.59 18.45 23.96
C SER A 129 1.17 18.00 23.61
N SER A 130 0.16 18.76 24.05
CA SER A 130 -1.22 18.49 23.65
C SER A 130 -1.34 18.42 22.13
N THR A 131 -2.17 17.49 21.63
CA THR A 131 -2.41 17.20 20.20
C THR A 131 -1.31 16.45 19.45
N GLN A 132 -0.14 16.21 20.05
CA GLN A 132 0.91 15.42 19.41
C GLN A 132 0.53 13.92 19.33
N VAL A 133 0.78 13.32 18.17
CA VAL A 133 0.53 11.90 17.91
C VAL A 133 1.56 11.06 18.66
N VAL A 134 1.09 10.15 19.50
CA VAL A 134 1.92 9.29 20.35
C VAL A 134 2.13 7.92 19.69
N THR A 135 1.10 7.39 19.03
CA THR A 135 1.18 6.14 18.26
C THR A 135 0.14 6.11 17.15
N ILE A 136 0.34 5.26 16.15
CA ILE A 136 -0.58 5.04 15.04
C ILE A 136 -1.05 3.59 15.11
N LEU A 137 -2.36 3.39 15.16
CA LEU A 137 -2.99 2.08 15.13
C LEU A 137 -3.57 1.80 13.75
N GLU A 138 -3.59 0.54 13.34
CA GLU A 138 -4.40 0.11 12.20
C GLU A 138 -5.69 -0.52 12.74
N ALA A 139 -6.85 0.07 12.44
CA ALA A 139 -8.15 -0.48 12.79
C ALA A 139 -9.13 -0.29 11.63
N MET A 140 -9.89 -1.33 11.28
CA MET A 140 -10.85 -1.28 10.16
C MET A 140 -10.23 -0.81 8.82
N LYS A 141 -8.96 -1.17 8.56
CA LYS A 141 -8.19 -0.73 7.37
C LYS A 141 -7.93 0.79 7.32
N MET A 142 -8.04 1.45 8.46
CA MET A 142 -7.74 2.86 8.63
C MET A 142 -6.58 3.03 9.59
N GLU A 143 -5.69 3.96 9.28
CA GLU A 143 -4.69 4.45 10.23
C GLU A 143 -5.35 5.42 11.21
N VAL A 144 -5.30 5.10 12.49
CA VAL A 144 -5.87 5.87 13.59
C VAL A 144 -4.72 6.44 14.42
N ALA A 145 -4.49 7.75 14.27
CA ALA A 145 -3.54 8.47 15.10
C ALA A 145 -4.10 8.61 16.53
N VAL A 146 -3.36 8.07 17.50
CA VAL A 146 -3.67 8.24 18.92
C VAL A 146 -2.79 9.36 19.46
N SER A 147 -3.42 10.48 19.83
CA SER A 147 -2.76 11.66 20.37
C SER A 147 -3.05 11.84 21.87
N TYR A 148 -2.18 12.59 22.53
CA TYR A 148 -2.44 13.07 23.88
C TYR A 148 -3.37 14.29 23.83
N ASN A 149 -4.55 14.21 24.46
CA ASN A 149 -5.58 15.24 24.41
C ASN A 149 -5.52 16.27 25.57
N GLY A 150 -4.38 16.38 26.25
CA GLY A 150 -4.22 17.28 27.41
C GLY A 150 -4.95 16.79 28.66
N ASP A 151 -4.61 17.34 29.82
CA ASP A 151 -5.41 17.15 31.03
C ASP A 151 -6.59 18.12 30.99
N ARG A 152 -7.77 17.64 30.63
CA ARG A 152 -9.00 18.44 30.50
C ARG A 152 -9.51 19.04 31.82
N LYS A 153 -8.81 18.80 32.94
CA LYS A 153 -9.25 19.24 34.27
C LYS A 153 -8.80 20.66 34.62
N ASP A 154 -7.63 21.12 34.17
CA ASP A 154 -7.06 22.38 34.70
C ASP A 154 -6.47 23.35 33.66
N GLY A 155 -6.52 23.04 32.36
CA GLY A 155 -6.08 23.97 31.29
C GLY A 155 -4.57 24.28 31.29
N ILE A 156 -3.76 23.47 31.96
CA ILE A 156 -2.30 23.59 32.00
C ILE A 156 -1.72 22.60 30.98
N ASP A 157 -1.10 23.13 29.92
CA ASP A 157 -0.28 22.34 28.97
C ASP A 157 1.00 21.88 29.69
N LEU A 158 0.89 20.74 30.37
CA LEU A 158 2.04 20.07 30.94
C LEU A 158 2.82 19.35 29.83
N ASN A 159 4.13 19.49 29.88
CA ASN A 159 5.05 18.81 29.00
C ASN A 159 5.27 17.39 29.52
N PHE A 160 4.91 16.37 28.75
CA PHE A 160 5.11 14.98 29.16
C PHE A 160 6.25 14.34 28.38
N ARG A 161 7.07 13.54 29.03
CA ARG A 161 8.00 12.64 28.34
C ARG A 161 7.35 11.28 28.16
N VAL A 162 7.60 10.63 27.02
CA VAL A 162 7.29 9.20 26.86
C VAL A 162 8.16 8.40 27.84
N GLY A 163 7.53 7.80 28.84
CA GLY A 163 8.20 7.01 29.88
C GLY A 163 8.40 5.55 29.46
N LYS A 164 7.35 4.91 28.95
CA LYS A 164 7.40 3.51 28.50
C LYS A 164 6.36 3.24 27.43
N VAL A 165 6.76 2.56 26.35
CA VAL A 165 5.84 2.03 25.34
C VAL A 165 5.55 0.57 25.66
N LEU A 166 4.28 0.17 25.63
CA LEU A 166 3.83 -1.18 25.98
C LEU A 166 3.44 -2.03 24.76
N VAL A 167 3.24 -1.42 23.61
CA VAL A 167 2.77 -2.08 22.38
C VAL A 167 3.81 -2.02 21.28
N GLN A 168 3.81 -3.06 20.45
CA GLN A 168 4.73 -3.23 19.33
C GLN A 168 3.99 -3.21 17.99
N THR A 169 4.68 -2.86 16.91
CA THR A 169 4.15 -2.97 15.55
C THR A 169 3.76 -4.42 15.27
N GLY A 170 2.49 -4.62 14.93
CA GLY A 170 1.93 -5.96 14.67
C GLY A 170 1.32 -6.64 15.89
N ASP A 171 1.27 -5.98 17.05
CA ASP A 171 0.48 -6.45 18.19
C ASP A 171 -1.02 -6.24 17.95
N THR A 172 -1.83 -7.22 18.33
CA THR A 172 -3.28 -7.11 18.32
C THR A 172 -3.74 -6.35 19.57
N ILE A 173 -4.36 -5.19 19.38
CA ILE A 173 -4.80 -4.29 20.45
C ILE A 173 -6.32 -4.32 20.58
N ARG A 174 -6.84 -4.32 21.80
CA ARG A 174 -8.28 -4.20 22.11
C ARG A 174 -8.61 -2.81 22.65
N ALA A 175 -9.88 -2.43 22.54
CA ALA A 175 -10.37 -1.19 23.14
C ALA A 175 -10.16 -1.23 24.67
N GLY A 176 -9.49 -0.20 25.19
CA GLY A 176 -9.15 -0.10 26.61
C GLY A 176 -7.74 -0.56 26.98
N ASP A 177 -6.99 -1.16 26.06
CA ASP A 177 -5.60 -1.54 26.32
C ASP A 177 -4.69 -0.30 26.46
N THR A 178 -3.72 -0.38 27.36
CA THR A 178 -2.76 0.69 27.60
C THR A 178 -1.63 0.62 26.57
N LEU A 179 -1.39 1.71 25.84
CA LEU A 179 -0.42 1.74 24.75
C LEU A 179 0.93 2.32 25.20
N VAL A 180 0.89 3.47 25.88
CA VAL A 180 2.08 4.25 26.26
C VAL A 180 1.85 4.90 27.62
N PHE A 181 2.89 4.91 28.45
CA PHE A 181 2.96 5.70 29.68
C PHE A 181 3.66 7.03 29.40
N LEU A 182 2.99 8.12 29.77
CA LEU A 182 3.52 9.47 29.75
C LEU A 182 3.90 9.89 31.17
N ARG A 183 5.05 10.54 31.34
CA ARG A 183 5.56 11.05 32.62
C ARG A 183 5.66 12.56 32.56
N ASN A 184 5.08 13.25 33.53
CA ASN A 184 5.18 14.70 33.65
C ASN A 184 6.64 15.15 33.85
N ILE A 185 7.03 16.27 33.26
CA ILE A 185 8.36 16.88 33.39
C ILE A 185 8.24 18.22 34.12
#